data_AF-A0A7W1H4Z7-F1
#
_entry.id   AF-A0A7W1H4Z7-F1
#
_cell.length_a   1.000
_cell.length_b   1.000
_cell.length_c   1.000
_cell.angle_alpha   90.00
_cell.angle_beta   90.00
_cell.angle_gamma   90.00
#
_symmetry.space_group_name_H-M   'P 1'
#
loop_
_entity.id
_entity.type
_entity.pdbx_description
1 polymer ?
#
loop_
_entity_poly.entity_id
_entity_poly.type
_entity_poly.pdbx_seq_one_letter_code
_entity_poly.pdbx_strand_id
1 'polypeptide(L)'
;MSSSKLEPREAAATPVPSVSEADFRVDRTVVIKPASRMPHLDVAELWHFRELLQTLVWRDVVVRYKQTFLGIAWAILVPIFTAVVYIIVFGKFANFPAGEVSYPVLVIGGVLPMQYFASSLTGSSLSLAGNLQLVTKVYFPRALLPLAAVIVPMVDLIVGLPVLVALMWNYETWPGGTEVLLAPAFLGLAFMTALGAGFFLSALNVRYRDVRYMIPVFLQVLPLLSGVMYAVEEIPRKWQWILAFNPMTAVIAGLRWAVLDASAPDLGQTAIGVAVALVLFLAGLFVFRSSEPRFADTI
;
A
#
# COMPACT_ATOMS: atom_id res chain seq x y z
N MET A 1 32.65 -24.16 76.88
CA MET A 1 32.98 -25.39 76.12
C MET A 1 31.70 -26.17 75.89
N SER A 2 31.13 -26.08 74.69
CA SER A 2 30.15 -27.04 74.18
C SER A 2 30.32 -27.05 72.66
N SER A 3 30.93 -28.11 72.15
CA SER A 3 31.32 -28.26 70.75
C SER A 3 30.12 -28.70 69.92
N SER A 4 29.66 -27.81 69.03
CA SER A 4 28.72 -28.16 67.97
C SER A 4 29.49 -28.86 66.83
N LYS A 5 29.19 -30.14 66.62
CA LYS A 5 29.65 -30.94 65.49
C LYS A 5 29.00 -30.40 64.20
N LEU A 6 29.82 -30.07 63.20
CA LEU A 6 29.38 -29.86 61.82
C LEU A 6 29.83 -31.08 61.00
N GLU A 7 28.86 -31.88 60.55
CA GLU A 7 29.09 -32.90 59.52
C GLU A 7 29.14 -32.24 58.14
N PRO A 8 30.02 -32.68 57.22
CA PRO A 8 30.02 -32.20 55.85
C PRO A 8 28.86 -32.83 55.06
N ARG A 9 27.95 -32.00 54.55
CA ARG A 9 26.94 -32.43 53.57
C ARG A 9 27.62 -32.76 52.25
N GLU A 10 27.73 -34.05 51.94
CA GLU A 10 27.98 -34.55 50.59
C GLU A 10 26.81 -34.14 49.68
N ALA A 11 27.03 -33.14 48.82
CA ALA A 11 26.09 -32.80 47.77
C ALA A 11 26.20 -33.86 46.67
N ALA A 12 25.24 -34.78 46.66
CA ALA A 12 25.06 -35.72 45.55
C ALA A 12 24.83 -34.93 44.25
N ALA A 13 25.86 -34.82 43.42
CA ALA A 13 25.76 -34.27 42.08
C ALA A 13 24.88 -35.22 41.25
N THR A 14 23.67 -34.78 40.92
CA THR A 14 22.84 -35.45 39.91
C THR A 14 23.56 -35.36 38.57
N PRO A 15 23.68 -36.47 37.81
CA PRO A 15 24.31 -36.41 36.49
C PRO A 15 23.43 -35.56 35.57
N VAL A 16 24.00 -34.50 34.99
CA VAL A 16 23.38 -33.77 33.89
C VAL A 16 23.21 -34.78 32.74
N PRO A 17 21.99 -34.99 32.20
CA PRO A 17 21.81 -35.91 31.09
C PRO A 17 22.68 -35.48 29.92
N SER A 18 23.52 -36.38 29.42
CA SER A 18 24.33 -36.16 28.23
C SER A 18 23.40 -35.99 27.04
N VAL A 19 23.26 -34.76 26.53
CA VAL A 19 22.56 -34.49 25.28
C VAL A 19 23.33 -35.23 24.18
N SER A 20 22.74 -36.29 23.64
CA SER A 20 23.30 -37.05 22.52
C SER A 20 23.34 -36.13 21.29
N GLU A 21 24.48 -36.07 20.60
CA GLU A 21 24.65 -35.31 19.34
C GLU A 21 23.59 -35.69 18.27
N ALA A 22 22.92 -36.84 18.43
CA ALA A 22 21.86 -37.31 17.55
C ALA A 22 20.55 -36.48 17.60
N ASP A 23 20.35 -35.63 18.61
CA ASP A 23 19.14 -34.80 18.73
C ASP A 23 19.18 -33.52 17.86
N PHE A 24 20.34 -33.17 17.30
CA PHE A 24 20.45 -32.07 16.33
C PHE A 24 20.22 -32.53 14.89
N ARG A 25 19.03 -33.06 14.60
CA ARG A 25 18.57 -33.19 13.20
C ARG A 25 18.19 -31.82 12.66
N VAL A 26 19.18 -31.05 12.22
CA VAL A 26 18.97 -29.81 11.45
C VAL A 26 18.60 -30.21 10.02
N ASP A 27 17.35 -30.62 9.82
CA ASP A 27 16.83 -31.12 8.54
C ASP A 27 16.45 -29.98 7.55
N ARG A 28 16.92 -28.75 7.81
CA ARG A 28 16.70 -27.59 6.94
C ARG A 28 18.01 -26.86 6.69
N THR A 29 18.69 -27.22 5.61
CA THR A 29 19.82 -26.46 5.09
C THR A 29 19.28 -25.18 4.45
N VAL A 30 19.46 -24.04 5.14
CA VAL A 30 19.15 -22.72 4.56
C VAL A 30 20.35 -22.29 3.72
N VAL A 31 20.26 -22.46 2.40
CA VAL A 31 21.29 -22.00 1.46
C VAL A 31 21.14 -20.49 1.28
N ILE A 32 22.05 -19.73 1.89
CA ILE A 32 22.13 -18.27 1.73
C ILE A 32 22.67 -17.97 0.33
N LYS A 33 21.77 -17.67 -0.61
CA LYS A 33 22.16 -17.17 -1.93
C LYS A 33 22.24 -15.64 -1.89
N PRO A 34 23.25 -15.02 -2.54
CA PRO A 34 23.26 -13.57 -2.68
C PRO A 34 22.00 -13.13 -3.42
N ALA A 35 21.33 -12.09 -2.92
CA ALA A 35 20.17 -11.51 -3.58
C ALA A 35 20.54 -11.14 -5.02
N SER A 36 19.91 -11.80 -5.99
CA SER A 36 20.17 -11.51 -7.40
C SER A 36 19.73 -10.08 -7.72
N ARG A 37 20.61 -9.33 -8.39
CA ARG A 37 20.41 -7.90 -8.71
C ARG A 37 19.35 -7.67 -9.80
N MET A 38 18.82 -8.73 -10.41
CA MET A 38 17.78 -8.63 -11.43
C MET A 38 16.43 -8.24 -10.82
N PRO A 39 15.60 -7.45 -11.52
CA PRO A 39 14.29 -7.01 -11.06
C PRO A 39 13.25 -8.14 -11.16
N HIS A 40 13.46 -9.21 -10.41
CA HIS A 40 12.49 -10.29 -10.26
C HIS A 40 11.99 -10.29 -8.82
N LEU A 41 10.67 -10.31 -8.67
CA LEU A 41 10.05 -10.72 -7.42
C LEU A 41 10.15 -12.24 -7.40
N ASP A 42 10.89 -12.79 -6.44
CA ASP A 42 10.89 -14.23 -6.24
C ASP A 42 9.55 -14.61 -5.60
N VAL A 43 8.57 -14.88 -6.46
CA VAL A 43 7.20 -15.18 -6.02
C VAL A 43 7.16 -16.45 -5.18
N ALA A 44 8.07 -17.41 -5.42
CA ALA A 44 8.17 -18.62 -4.62
C ALA A 44 8.69 -18.32 -3.21
N GLU A 45 9.70 -17.45 -3.09
CA GLU A 45 10.18 -16.97 -1.79
C GLU A 45 9.09 -16.18 -1.06
N LEU A 46 8.42 -15.24 -1.73
CA LEU A 46 7.31 -14.47 -1.13
C LEU A 46 6.18 -15.38 -0.63
N TRP A 47 5.85 -16.42 -1.39
CA TRP A 47 4.85 -17.40 -1.00
C TRP A 47 5.30 -18.25 0.21
N HIS A 48 6.59 -18.59 0.30
CA HIS A 48 7.16 -19.28 1.46
C HIS A 48 6.99 -18.45 2.74
N PHE A 49 7.11 -17.13 2.65
CA PHE A 49 6.96 -16.20 3.77
C PHE A 49 5.53 -15.59 3.89
N ARG A 50 4.50 -16.22 3.31
CA ARG A 50 3.12 -15.70 3.37
C ARG A 50 2.57 -15.55 4.79
N GLU A 51 2.98 -16.39 5.73
CA GLU A 51 2.55 -16.31 7.14
C GLU A 51 3.12 -15.07 7.82
N LEU A 52 4.37 -14.71 7.48
CA LEU A 52 4.97 -13.46 7.90
C LEU A 52 4.23 -12.27 7.30
N LEU A 53 3.91 -12.32 6.00
CA LEU A 53 3.13 -11.27 5.33
C LEU A 53 1.77 -11.05 6.03
N GLN A 54 1.03 -12.13 6.27
CA GLN A 54 -0.27 -12.07 6.96
C GLN A 54 -0.13 -11.50 8.36
N THR A 55 0.91 -11.90 9.11
CA THR A 55 1.18 -11.39 10.46
C THR A 55 1.48 -9.89 10.43
N LEU A 56 2.29 -9.43 9.47
CA LEU A 56 2.60 -8.01 9.30
C LEU A 56 1.36 -7.20 8.94
N VAL A 57 0.57 -7.66 7.96
CA VAL A 57 -0.67 -6.99 7.54
C VAL A 57 -1.66 -6.93 8.71
N TRP A 58 -1.89 -8.05 9.40
CA TRP A 58 -2.79 -8.11 10.55
C TRP A 58 -2.36 -7.15 11.66
N ARG A 59 -1.07 -7.21 12.04
CA ARG A 59 -0.49 -6.31 13.04
C ARG A 59 -0.70 -4.85 12.67
N ASP A 60 -0.40 -4.48 11.44
CA ASP A 60 -0.45 -3.08 10.99
C ASP A 60 -1.90 -2.57 10.90
N VAL A 61 -2.85 -3.40 10.49
CA VAL A 61 -4.30 -3.11 10.55
C VAL A 61 -4.73 -2.89 12.00
N VAL A 62 -4.38 -3.81 12.91
CA VAL A 62 -4.74 -3.69 14.32
C VAL A 62 -4.14 -2.42 14.93
N VAL A 63 -2.87 -2.13 14.68
CA VAL A 63 -2.21 -0.91 15.20
C VAL A 63 -2.91 0.36 14.69
N ARG A 64 -3.27 0.40 13.40
CA ARG A 64 -3.97 1.55 12.78
C ARG A 64 -5.29 1.89 13.50
N TYR A 65 -6.02 0.88 13.98
CA TYR A 65 -7.37 1.08 14.54
C TYR A 65 -7.46 0.97 16.07
N LYS A 66 -6.53 0.28 16.74
CA LYS A 66 -6.62 -0.05 18.18
C LYS A 66 -6.40 1.14 19.13
N GLN A 67 -5.68 2.18 18.70
CA GLN A 67 -5.29 3.32 19.55
C GLN A 67 -6.04 4.62 19.25
N THR A 68 -7.21 4.54 18.62
CA THR A 68 -8.01 5.73 18.28
C THR A 68 -9.40 5.66 18.94
N PHE A 69 -9.92 6.81 19.36
CA PHE A 69 -11.25 6.90 19.98
C PHE A 69 -12.38 6.38 19.06
N LEU A 70 -12.27 6.64 17.75
CA LEU A 70 -13.27 6.26 16.74
C LEU A 70 -12.96 4.91 16.05
N GLY A 71 -11.76 4.36 16.21
CA GLY A 71 -11.38 3.08 15.62
C GLY A 71 -11.58 3.03 14.10
N ILE A 72 -12.23 1.97 13.63
CA ILE A 72 -12.51 1.73 12.20
C ILE A 72 -13.41 2.79 11.56
N ALA A 73 -14.18 3.56 12.35
CA ALA A 73 -15.02 4.63 11.82
C ALA A 73 -14.19 5.71 11.08
N TRP A 74 -12.90 5.87 11.41
CA TRP A 74 -12.01 6.77 10.68
C TRP A 74 -11.88 6.42 9.19
N ALA A 75 -11.92 5.14 8.83
CA ALA A 75 -11.87 4.71 7.44
C ALA A 75 -13.06 5.21 6.61
N ILE A 76 -14.19 5.52 7.26
CA ILE A 76 -15.40 6.06 6.64
C ILE A 76 -15.43 7.59 6.73
N LEU A 77 -15.05 8.14 7.90
CA LEU A 77 -15.12 9.57 8.15
C LEU A 77 -14.17 10.37 7.26
N VAL A 78 -12.94 9.89 7.05
CA VAL A 78 -11.95 10.59 6.21
C VAL A 78 -12.42 10.78 4.76
N PRO A 79 -12.89 9.75 4.02
CA PRO A 79 -13.43 9.93 2.68
C PRO A 79 -14.66 10.83 2.65
N ILE A 80 -15.57 10.72 3.62
CA ILE A 80 -16.77 11.57 3.68
C ILE A 80 -16.39 13.04 3.87
N PHE A 81 -15.54 13.36 4.86
CA PHE A 81 -15.13 14.74 5.09
C PHE A 81 -14.37 15.33 3.89
N THR A 82 -13.47 14.54 3.30
CA THR A 82 -12.73 14.96 2.10
C THR A 82 -13.69 15.22 0.94
N ALA A 83 -14.65 14.32 0.70
CA ALA A 83 -15.64 14.47 -0.35
C ALA A 83 -16.54 15.71 -0.13
N VAL A 84 -17.03 15.93 1.10
CA VAL A 84 -17.85 17.12 1.42
C VAL A 84 -17.09 18.40 1.12
N VAL A 85 -15.83 18.51 1.54
CA VAL A 85 -14.99 19.67 1.25
C VAL A 85 -14.85 19.85 -0.26
N TYR A 86 -14.57 18.78 -1.01
CA TYR A 86 -14.41 18.87 -2.46
C TYR A 86 -15.72 19.21 -3.19
N ILE A 87 -16.86 18.70 -2.72
CA ILE A 87 -18.20 19.02 -3.24
C ILE A 87 -18.50 20.51 -3.05
N ILE A 88 -18.25 21.06 -1.87
CA ILE A 88 -18.53 22.46 -1.58
C ILE A 88 -17.58 23.38 -2.36
N VAL A 89 -16.27 23.13 -2.26
CA VAL A 89 -15.27 24.04 -2.84
C VAL A 89 -15.23 23.93 -4.36
N PHE A 90 -15.08 22.73 -4.90
CA PHE A 90 -14.88 22.57 -6.33
C PHE A 90 -16.20 22.40 -7.10
N GLY A 91 -17.21 21.79 -6.49
CA GLY A 91 -18.54 21.68 -7.10
C GLY A 91 -19.29 22.99 -7.01
N LYS A 92 -19.59 23.46 -5.79
CA LYS A 92 -20.48 24.62 -5.60
C LYS A 92 -19.81 25.97 -5.87
N PHE A 93 -18.57 26.18 -5.45
CA PHE A 93 -17.90 27.48 -5.64
C PHE A 93 -17.14 27.58 -6.96
N ALA A 94 -16.40 26.54 -7.36
CA ALA A 94 -15.60 26.58 -8.59
C ALA A 94 -16.34 26.05 -9.83
N ASN A 95 -17.51 25.42 -9.69
CA ASN A 95 -18.30 24.82 -10.77
C ASN A 95 -17.48 23.90 -11.69
N PHE A 96 -16.72 22.99 -11.08
CA PHE A 96 -15.91 22.01 -11.83
C PHE A 96 -16.81 21.06 -12.63
N PRO A 97 -16.35 20.65 -13.83
CA PRO A 97 -17.17 19.84 -14.72
C PRO A 97 -17.33 18.42 -14.16
N ALA A 98 -18.58 17.97 -14.11
CA ALA A 98 -18.95 16.65 -13.61
C ALA A 98 -19.12 15.58 -14.73
N GLY A 99 -19.22 16.02 -15.99
CA GLY A 99 -19.63 15.16 -17.10
C GLY A 99 -21.06 14.64 -16.92
N GLU A 100 -21.25 13.36 -17.18
CA GLU A 100 -22.56 12.68 -17.17
C GLU A 100 -23.03 12.22 -15.78
N VAL A 101 -22.15 12.30 -14.76
CA VAL A 101 -22.41 11.77 -13.42
C VAL A 101 -22.67 12.89 -12.41
N SER A 102 -23.53 12.62 -11.42
CA SER A 102 -23.73 13.54 -10.30
C SER A 102 -22.41 13.86 -9.57
N TYR A 103 -22.14 15.15 -9.35
CA TYR A 103 -20.86 15.61 -8.80
C TYR A 103 -20.44 14.92 -7.48
N PRO A 104 -21.33 14.68 -6.50
CA PRO A 104 -20.97 13.93 -5.29
C PRO A 104 -20.48 12.51 -5.54
N VAL A 105 -21.12 11.80 -6.48
CA VAL A 105 -20.74 10.42 -6.88
C VAL A 105 -19.40 10.43 -7.62
N LEU A 106 -19.18 11.42 -8.48
CA LEU A 106 -17.90 11.62 -9.16
C LEU A 106 -16.74 11.84 -8.17
N VAL A 107 -16.96 12.72 -7.18
CA VAL A 107 -15.94 13.05 -6.17
C VAL A 107 -15.60 11.83 -5.32
N ILE A 108 -16.60 11.14 -4.75
CA ILE A 108 -16.31 9.97 -3.89
C ILE A 108 -15.62 8.85 -4.69
N GLY A 109 -16.01 8.64 -5.95
CA GLY A 109 -15.39 7.67 -6.86
C GLY A 109 -13.92 7.97 -7.18
N GLY A 110 -13.51 9.25 -7.10
CA GLY A 110 -12.09 9.64 -7.20
C GLY A 110 -11.35 9.64 -5.86
N VAL A 111 -12.03 10.05 -4.78
CA VAL A 111 -11.43 10.18 -3.44
C VAL A 111 -11.00 8.83 -2.89
N LEU A 112 -11.83 7.79 -3.01
CA LEU A 112 -11.52 6.44 -2.50
C LEU A 112 -10.22 5.84 -3.06
N PRO A 113 -10.04 5.68 -4.39
CA PRO A 113 -8.80 5.15 -4.96
C PRO A 113 -7.60 6.07 -4.70
N MET A 114 -7.81 7.40 -4.66
CA MET A 114 -6.74 8.35 -4.37
C MET A 114 -6.26 8.25 -2.92
N GLN A 115 -7.17 8.10 -1.96
CA GLN A 115 -6.85 7.91 -0.55
C GLN A 115 -6.15 6.58 -0.29
N TYR A 116 -6.60 5.52 -0.96
CA TYR A 116 -5.89 4.23 -0.99
C TYR A 116 -4.43 4.44 -1.43
N PHE A 117 -4.24 5.06 -2.59
CA PHE A 117 -2.90 5.31 -3.16
C PHE A 117 -2.03 6.14 -2.21
N ALA A 118 -2.56 7.26 -1.70
CA ALA A 118 -1.84 8.14 -0.77
C ALA A 118 -1.41 7.42 0.52
N SER A 119 -2.29 6.61 1.09
CA SER A 119 -2.02 5.81 2.28
C SER A 119 -0.97 4.74 2.01
N SER A 120 -1.06 4.06 0.86
CA SER A 120 -0.10 3.03 0.46
C SER A 120 1.29 3.62 0.20
N LEU A 121 1.41 4.78 -0.45
CA LEU A 121 2.69 5.46 -0.66
C LEU A 121 3.35 5.88 0.66
N THR A 122 2.56 6.48 1.55
CA THR A 122 3.06 6.93 2.86
C THR A 122 3.52 5.75 3.71
N GLY A 123 2.68 4.71 3.81
CA GLY A 123 2.98 3.51 4.59
C GLY A 123 4.18 2.75 4.05
N SER A 124 4.24 2.52 2.73
CA SER A 124 5.34 1.77 2.10
C SER A 124 6.66 2.52 2.21
N SER A 125 6.69 3.83 2.03
CA SER A 125 7.91 4.62 2.18
C SER A 125 8.52 4.52 3.58
N LEU A 126 7.68 4.44 4.61
CA LEU A 126 8.12 4.35 6.00
C LEU A 126 8.32 2.91 6.48
N SER A 127 7.93 1.91 5.68
CA SER A 127 7.85 0.51 6.10
C SER A 127 9.20 -0.09 6.53
N LEU A 128 10.28 0.21 5.80
CA LEU A 128 11.63 -0.24 6.16
C LEU A 128 12.07 0.42 7.47
N ALA A 129 11.97 1.75 7.54
CA ALA A 129 12.36 2.56 8.70
C ALA A 129 11.55 2.23 9.97
N GLY A 130 10.28 1.83 9.83
CA GLY A 130 9.42 1.45 10.95
C GLY A 130 9.67 0.04 11.48
N ASN A 131 10.37 -0.82 10.72
CA ASN A 131 10.59 -2.23 11.07
C ASN A 131 12.08 -2.57 11.22
N LEU A 132 12.93 -1.63 11.65
CA LEU A 132 14.40 -1.81 11.73
C LEU A 132 14.80 -3.08 12.47
N GLN A 133 14.19 -3.35 13.63
CA GLN A 133 14.52 -4.51 14.44
C GLN A 133 14.29 -5.83 13.71
N LEU A 134 13.26 -5.91 12.87
CA LEU A 134 13.01 -7.09 12.04
C LEU A 134 14.09 -7.21 10.96
N VAL A 135 14.36 -6.09 10.26
CA VAL A 135 15.31 -6.01 9.14
C VAL A 135 16.74 -6.38 9.55
N THR A 136 17.15 -6.01 10.77
CA THR A 136 18.53 -6.24 11.25
C THR A 136 18.71 -7.58 11.96
N LYS A 137 17.64 -8.20 12.47
CA LYS A 137 17.75 -9.41 13.34
C LYS A 137 17.26 -10.70 12.71
N VAL A 138 16.43 -10.63 11.66
CA VAL A 138 15.79 -11.80 11.06
C VAL A 138 15.99 -11.76 9.55
N TYR A 139 16.37 -12.89 8.95
CA TYR A 139 16.41 -13.03 7.50
C TYR A 139 15.00 -13.26 6.95
N PHE A 140 14.59 -12.40 6.02
CA PHE A 140 13.36 -12.54 5.22
C PHE A 140 13.46 -11.63 3.99
N PRO A 141 12.67 -11.86 2.91
CA PRO A 141 12.67 -10.99 1.74
C PRO A 141 12.08 -9.62 2.10
N ARG A 142 12.92 -8.58 2.07
CA ARG A 142 12.56 -7.24 2.57
C ARG A 142 11.43 -6.58 1.77
N ALA A 143 11.18 -7.05 0.55
CA ALA A 143 10.05 -6.65 -0.30
C ALA A 143 8.68 -6.91 0.37
N LEU A 144 8.61 -7.78 1.38
CA LEU A 144 7.40 -8.00 2.17
C LEU A 144 6.96 -6.77 2.95
N LEU A 145 7.87 -5.88 3.38
CA LEU A 145 7.49 -4.70 4.17
C LEU A 145 6.73 -3.67 3.33
N PRO A 146 7.24 -3.22 2.16
CA PRO A 146 6.46 -2.35 1.29
C PRO A 146 5.17 -3.01 0.81
N LEU A 147 5.21 -4.32 0.52
CA LEU A 147 4.03 -5.08 0.09
C LEU A 147 2.93 -5.08 1.16
N ALA A 148 3.27 -5.40 2.41
CA ALA A 148 2.33 -5.35 3.53
C ALA A 148 1.70 -3.96 3.66
N ALA A 149 2.53 -2.91 3.57
CA ALA A 149 2.09 -1.54 3.70
C ALA A 149 1.16 -1.06 2.56
N VAL A 150 1.22 -1.69 1.38
CA VAL A 150 0.31 -1.43 0.25
C VAL A 150 -1.00 -2.23 0.37
N ILE A 151 -0.97 -3.38 1.05
CA ILE A 151 -2.14 -4.21 1.32
C ILE A 151 -2.99 -3.61 2.45
N VAL A 152 -2.37 -3.08 3.51
CA VAL A 152 -3.09 -2.57 4.69
C VAL A 152 -4.19 -1.55 4.33
N PRO A 153 -3.96 -0.51 3.50
CA PRO A 153 -4.99 0.47 3.13
C PRO A 153 -6.09 -0.07 2.21
N MET A 154 -5.98 -1.30 1.69
CA MET A 154 -7.10 -1.94 0.98
C MET A 154 -8.30 -2.15 1.90
N VAL A 155 -8.07 -2.33 3.22
CA VAL A 155 -9.15 -2.42 4.20
C VAL A 155 -9.97 -1.14 4.19
N ASP A 156 -9.30 0.01 4.20
CA ASP A 156 -9.93 1.33 4.20
C ASP A 156 -10.73 1.56 2.91
N LEU A 157 -10.19 1.12 1.77
CA LEU A 157 -10.89 1.15 0.49
C LEU A 157 -12.18 0.30 0.53
N ILE A 158 -12.10 -0.94 1.01
CA ILE A 158 -13.24 -1.86 1.14
C ILE A 158 -14.29 -1.28 2.10
N VAL A 159 -13.87 -0.74 3.24
CA VAL A 159 -14.74 -0.10 4.22
C VAL A 159 -15.36 1.20 3.68
N GLY A 160 -14.71 1.86 2.71
CA GLY A 160 -15.25 3.02 2.00
C GLY A 160 -16.27 2.70 0.91
N LEU A 161 -16.27 1.47 0.35
CA LEU A 161 -17.21 1.08 -0.72
C LEU A 161 -18.70 1.24 -0.32
N PRO A 162 -19.16 0.90 0.90
CA PRO A 162 -20.53 1.18 1.33
C PRO A 162 -20.95 2.64 1.18
N VAL A 163 -20.04 3.60 1.39
CA VAL A 163 -20.33 5.04 1.20
C VAL A 163 -20.60 5.35 -0.27
N LEU A 164 -19.77 4.79 -1.16
CA LEU A 164 -19.97 4.93 -2.60
C LEU A 164 -21.31 4.31 -3.02
N VAL A 165 -21.61 3.09 -2.57
CA VAL A 165 -22.88 2.40 -2.87
C VAL A 165 -24.09 3.18 -2.35
N ALA A 166 -24.02 3.75 -1.15
CA ALA A 166 -25.09 4.58 -0.61
C ALA A 166 -25.36 5.84 -1.45
N LEU A 167 -24.30 6.46 -1.97
CA LEU A 167 -24.44 7.59 -2.90
C LEU A 167 -24.99 7.13 -4.26
N MET A 168 -24.53 6.01 -4.79
CA MET A 168 -25.07 5.44 -6.03
C MET A 168 -26.58 5.17 -5.93
N TRP A 169 -27.03 4.63 -4.79
CA TRP A 169 -28.45 4.43 -4.52
C TRP A 169 -29.24 5.75 -4.51
N ASN A 170 -28.69 6.80 -3.90
CA ASN A 170 -29.37 8.09 -3.77
C ASN A 170 -29.42 8.89 -5.09
N TYR A 171 -28.43 8.72 -5.96
CA TYR A 171 -28.33 9.45 -7.24
C TYR A 171 -28.72 8.60 -8.45
N GLU A 172 -29.23 7.38 -8.22
CA GLU A 172 -29.68 6.43 -9.24
C GLU A 172 -28.61 6.10 -10.31
N THR A 173 -27.33 6.24 -9.95
CA THR A 173 -26.20 5.91 -10.83
C THR A 173 -25.83 4.45 -10.62
N TRP A 174 -26.25 3.59 -11.55
CA TRP A 174 -25.91 2.17 -11.55
C TRP A 174 -25.09 1.84 -12.79
N PRO A 175 -24.17 0.88 -12.72
CA PRO A 175 -23.38 0.51 -13.89
C PRO A 175 -24.29 0.00 -15.01
N GLY A 176 -24.11 0.54 -16.22
CA GLY A 176 -24.96 0.27 -17.37
C GLY A 176 -24.78 -1.11 -18.02
N GLY A 177 -23.71 -1.85 -17.73
CA GLY A 177 -23.41 -3.11 -18.43
C GLY A 177 -22.31 -3.99 -17.83
N THR A 178 -21.58 -4.69 -18.72
CA THR A 178 -20.52 -5.66 -18.37
C THR A 178 -19.20 -5.02 -17.94
N GLU A 179 -19.11 -3.70 -17.97
CA GLU A 179 -17.91 -2.90 -17.66
C GLU A 179 -17.47 -3.07 -16.20
N VAL A 180 -18.40 -3.40 -15.30
CA VAL A 180 -18.11 -3.70 -13.88
C VAL A 180 -17.06 -4.80 -13.73
N LEU A 181 -17.00 -5.76 -14.68
CA LEU A 181 -16.00 -6.83 -14.67
C LEU A 181 -14.57 -6.31 -14.86
N LEU A 182 -14.40 -5.09 -15.36
CA LEU A 182 -13.11 -4.41 -15.51
C LEU A 182 -12.70 -3.62 -14.25
N ALA A 183 -13.61 -3.37 -13.30
CA ALA A 183 -13.29 -2.65 -12.07
C ALA A 183 -12.13 -3.31 -11.27
N PRO A 184 -12.06 -4.65 -11.11
CA PRO A 184 -10.91 -5.31 -10.49
C PRO A 184 -9.59 -5.08 -11.23
N ALA A 185 -9.62 -4.93 -12.57
CA ALA A 185 -8.42 -4.66 -13.35
C ALA A 185 -7.86 -3.25 -13.05
N PHE A 186 -8.72 -2.24 -12.93
CA PHE A 186 -8.30 -0.88 -12.53
C PHE A 186 -7.85 -0.81 -11.07
N LEU A 187 -8.44 -1.58 -10.16
CA LEU A 187 -7.92 -1.74 -8.80
C LEU A 187 -6.54 -2.42 -8.80
N GLY A 188 -6.33 -3.42 -9.65
CA GLY A 188 -5.03 -4.05 -9.86
C GLY A 188 -3.98 -3.06 -10.38
N LEU A 189 -4.37 -2.17 -11.29
CA LEU A 189 -3.52 -1.07 -11.77
C LEU A 189 -3.16 -0.10 -10.64
N ALA A 190 -4.12 0.26 -9.79
CA ALA A 190 -3.88 1.09 -8.61
C ALA A 190 -2.88 0.43 -7.64
N PHE A 191 -3.07 -0.87 -7.37
CA PHE A 191 -2.18 -1.67 -6.54
C PHE A 191 -0.76 -1.73 -7.12
N MET A 192 -0.63 -2.03 -8.41
CA MET A 192 0.66 -2.08 -9.10
C MET A 192 1.39 -0.73 -9.05
N THR A 193 0.64 0.36 -9.28
CA THR A 193 1.18 1.73 -9.21
C THR A 193 1.66 2.06 -7.79
N ALA A 194 0.83 1.76 -6.78
CA ALA A 194 1.16 2.00 -5.37
C ALA A 194 2.38 1.18 -4.93
N LEU A 195 2.47 -0.07 -5.35
CA LEU A 195 3.59 -0.96 -5.04
C LEU A 195 4.88 -0.52 -5.74
N GLY A 196 4.80 -0.13 -7.01
CA GLY A 196 5.94 0.40 -7.77
C GLY A 196 6.53 1.67 -7.15
N ALA A 197 5.67 2.67 -6.92
CA ALA A 197 6.05 3.89 -6.23
C ALA A 197 6.54 3.60 -4.81
N GLY A 198 5.91 2.68 -4.10
CA GLY A 198 6.28 2.29 -2.75
C GLY A 198 7.65 1.63 -2.65
N PHE A 199 8.01 0.75 -3.59
CA PHE A 199 9.37 0.19 -3.68
C PHE A 199 10.40 1.29 -3.93
N PHE A 200 10.12 2.21 -4.86
CA PHE A 200 11.02 3.31 -5.14
C PHE A 200 11.22 4.23 -3.92
N LEU A 201 10.12 4.69 -3.31
CA LEU A 201 10.15 5.62 -2.18
C LEU A 201 10.72 4.99 -0.91
N SER A 202 10.43 3.72 -0.64
CA SER A 202 10.99 3.01 0.52
C SER A 202 12.52 2.89 0.42
N ALA A 203 13.05 2.56 -0.75
CA ALA A 203 14.49 2.53 -0.99
C ALA A 203 15.12 3.93 -0.86
N LEU A 204 14.44 4.95 -1.39
CA LEU A 204 14.92 6.33 -1.34
C LEU A 204 14.92 6.89 0.09
N ASN A 205 13.90 6.58 0.89
CA ASN A 205 13.76 7.05 2.26
C ASN A 205 14.83 6.48 3.20
N VAL A 206 15.27 5.24 2.98
CA VAL A 206 16.42 4.67 3.72
C VAL A 206 17.71 5.44 3.42
N ARG A 207 17.89 5.89 2.17
CA ARG A 207 19.07 6.66 1.76
C ARG A 207 18.99 8.14 2.16
N TYR A 208 17.81 8.74 2.08
CA TYR A 208 17.57 10.16 2.31
C TYR A 208 16.37 10.34 3.23
N ARG A 209 16.63 10.81 4.46
CA ARG A 209 15.57 11.01 5.46
C ARG A 209 14.57 12.11 5.08
N ASP A 210 14.92 12.99 4.14
CA ASP A 210 14.06 14.11 3.71
C ASP A 210 12.84 13.65 2.89
N VAL A 211 12.89 12.45 2.32
CA VAL A 211 11.79 11.86 1.53
C VAL A 211 10.49 11.82 2.33
N ARG A 212 10.57 11.58 3.65
CA ARG A 212 9.40 11.57 4.55
C ARG A 212 8.65 12.90 4.60
N TYR A 213 9.32 14.02 4.36
CA TYR A 213 8.69 15.35 4.31
C TYR A 213 8.19 15.70 2.91
N MET A 214 8.84 15.17 1.87
CA MET A 214 8.44 15.39 0.48
C MET A 214 7.13 14.68 0.13
N ILE A 215 6.91 13.47 0.65
CA ILE A 215 5.72 12.66 0.33
C ILE A 215 4.40 13.39 0.62
N PRO A 216 4.17 13.95 1.84
CA PRO A 216 2.94 14.69 2.11
C PRO A 216 2.71 15.87 1.17
N VAL A 217 3.77 16.53 0.69
CA VAL A 217 3.65 17.66 -0.24
C VAL A 217 3.15 17.18 -1.61
N PHE A 218 3.73 16.10 -2.14
CA PHE A 218 3.26 15.53 -3.41
C PHE A 218 1.83 15.01 -3.31
N LEU A 219 1.48 14.34 -2.20
CA LEU A 219 0.15 13.80 -1.98
C LEU A 219 -0.94 14.88 -1.82
N GLN A 220 -0.57 16.12 -1.51
CA GLN A 220 -1.51 17.25 -1.53
C GLN A 220 -1.85 17.71 -2.95
N VAL A 221 -0.87 17.69 -3.86
CA VAL A 221 -1.05 18.16 -5.24
C VAL A 221 -1.62 17.07 -6.15
N LEU A 222 -1.27 15.81 -5.90
CA LEU A 222 -1.60 14.70 -6.78
C LEU A 222 -3.11 14.48 -7.03
N PRO A 223 -4.05 14.68 -6.07
CA PRO A 223 -5.49 14.59 -6.34
C PRO A 223 -5.96 15.54 -7.44
N LEU A 224 -5.37 16.74 -7.52
CA LEU A 224 -5.67 17.75 -8.54
C LEU A 224 -5.18 17.31 -9.93
N LEU A 225 -4.08 16.56 -10.00
CA LEU A 225 -3.52 16.04 -11.25
C LEU A 225 -4.09 14.68 -11.66
N SER A 226 -4.89 14.04 -10.81
CA SER A 226 -5.44 12.70 -11.05
C SER A 226 -6.91 12.74 -11.48
N GLY A 227 -7.50 13.94 -11.64
CA GLY A 227 -8.92 14.08 -11.97
C GLY A 227 -9.87 13.69 -10.83
N VAL A 228 -9.46 13.80 -9.56
CA VAL A 228 -10.33 13.46 -8.43
C VAL A 228 -11.55 14.38 -8.36
N MET A 229 -11.37 15.65 -8.69
CA MET A 229 -12.38 16.70 -8.51
C MET A 229 -13.17 17.04 -9.79
N TYR A 230 -12.81 16.47 -10.94
CA TYR A 230 -13.40 16.83 -12.22
C TYR A 230 -13.38 15.64 -13.20
N ALA A 231 -14.24 15.69 -14.21
CA ALA A 231 -14.19 14.79 -15.37
C ALA A 231 -13.04 15.18 -16.29
N VAL A 232 -12.19 14.21 -16.68
CA VAL A 232 -10.98 14.47 -17.49
C VAL A 232 -11.34 14.73 -18.94
N GLU A 233 -12.46 14.18 -19.38
CA GLU A 233 -13.02 14.26 -20.73
C GLU A 233 -13.42 15.70 -21.09
N GLU A 234 -13.81 16.48 -20.08
CA GLU A 234 -14.26 17.88 -20.20
C GLU A 234 -13.09 18.88 -20.27
N ILE A 235 -11.86 18.42 -19.99
CA ILE A 235 -10.67 19.28 -20.07
C ILE A 235 -10.23 19.45 -21.53
N PRO A 236 -9.78 20.65 -21.95
CA PRO A 236 -9.24 20.86 -23.29
C PRO A 236 -8.13 19.84 -23.64
N ARG A 237 -8.25 19.18 -24.79
CA ARG A 237 -7.31 18.14 -25.27
C ARG A 237 -5.82 18.48 -25.14
N LYS A 238 -5.46 19.76 -25.27
CA LYS A 238 -4.08 20.26 -25.11
C LYS A 238 -3.45 19.99 -23.75
N TRP A 239 -4.24 19.74 -22.70
CA TRP A 239 -3.75 19.47 -21.34
C TRP A 239 -3.93 18.00 -20.91
N GLN A 240 -4.79 17.25 -21.60
CA GLN A 240 -5.08 15.85 -21.27
C GLN A 240 -3.83 14.95 -21.32
N TRP A 241 -2.86 15.24 -22.19
CA TRP A 241 -1.62 14.46 -22.27
C TRP A 241 -0.80 14.48 -20.98
N ILE A 242 -0.81 15.59 -20.22
CA ILE A 242 -0.11 15.68 -18.93
C ILE A 242 -0.78 14.76 -17.91
N LEU A 243 -2.12 14.73 -17.92
CA LEU A 243 -2.92 13.90 -17.03
C LEU A 243 -2.76 12.41 -17.37
N ALA A 244 -2.57 12.07 -18.65
CA ALA A 244 -2.35 10.70 -19.10
C ALA A 244 -1.04 10.08 -18.58
N PHE A 245 -0.01 10.88 -18.28
CA PHE A 245 1.21 10.40 -17.63
C PHE A 245 1.00 9.99 -16.17
N ASN A 246 -0.07 10.46 -15.54
CA ASN A 246 -0.39 10.04 -14.19
C ASN A 246 -1.24 8.75 -14.23
N PRO A 247 -0.69 7.60 -13.82
CA PRO A 247 -1.42 6.33 -13.84
C PRO A 247 -2.69 6.34 -12.98
N MET A 248 -2.74 7.18 -11.93
CA MET A 248 -3.94 7.33 -11.11
C MET A 248 -5.11 7.99 -11.87
N THR A 249 -4.83 8.79 -12.90
CA THR A 249 -5.87 9.32 -13.80
C THR A 249 -6.56 8.18 -14.54
N ALA A 250 -5.79 7.22 -15.08
CA ALA A 250 -6.33 6.05 -15.77
C ALA A 250 -7.12 5.14 -14.82
N VAL A 251 -6.66 4.98 -13.58
CA VAL A 251 -7.39 4.24 -12.53
C VAL A 251 -8.73 4.90 -12.22
N ILE A 252 -8.74 6.21 -11.97
CA ILE A 252 -9.95 6.94 -11.55
C ILE A 252 -10.97 7.00 -12.70
N ALA A 253 -10.54 7.36 -13.91
CA ALA A 253 -11.42 7.39 -15.07
C ALA A 253 -11.98 5.99 -15.38
N GLY A 254 -11.13 4.96 -15.32
CA GLY A 254 -11.55 3.57 -15.54
C GLY A 254 -12.55 3.05 -14.49
N LEU A 255 -12.34 3.35 -13.21
CA LEU A 255 -13.28 2.98 -12.15
C LEU A 255 -14.62 3.72 -12.29
N ARG A 256 -14.61 5.00 -12.68
CA ARG A 256 -15.84 5.76 -12.92
C ARG A 256 -16.64 5.21 -14.08
N TRP A 257 -15.97 4.88 -15.19
CA TRP A 257 -16.62 4.22 -16.31
C TRP A 257 -17.18 2.84 -15.93
N ALA A 258 -16.38 2.03 -15.22
CA ALA A 258 -16.78 0.66 -14.87
C ALA A 258 -17.92 0.58 -13.83
N VAL A 259 -18.01 1.54 -12.89
CA VAL A 259 -18.92 1.45 -11.73
C VAL A 259 -20.03 2.50 -11.75
N LEU A 260 -19.77 3.69 -12.30
CA LEU A 260 -20.64 4.87 -12.17
C LEU A 260 -21.32 5.26 -13.48
N ASP A 261 -21.20 4.43 -14.52
CA ASP A 261 -21.74 4.69 -15.87
C ASP A 261 -21.27 6.02 -16.47
N ALA A 262 -20.05 6.44 -16.13
CA ALA A 262 -19.43 7.62 -16.69
C ALA A 262 -18.98 7.37 -18.15
N SER A 263 -18.67 8.44 -18.88
CA SER A 263 -18.13 8.32 -20.24
C SER A 263 -16.87 7.46 -20.29
N ALA A 264 -16.74 6.67 -21.37
CA ALA A 264 -15.61 5.76 -21.53
C ALA A 264 -14.28 6.52 -21.61
N PRO A 265 -13.22 6.05 -20.92
CA PRO A 265 -11.92 6.70 -20.96
C PRO A 265 -11.27 6.54 -22.33
N ASP A 266 -10.49 7.55 -22.75
CA ASP A 266 -9.71 7.46 -23.98
C ASP A 266 -8.69 6.32 -23.89
N LEU A 267 -8.82 5.34 -24.78
CA LEU A 267 -7.99 4.14 -24.80
C LEU A 267 -6.49 4.46 -24.93
N GLY A 268 -6.14 5.52 -25.67
CA GLY A 268 -4.75 5.95 -25.83
C GLY A 268 -4.17 6.48 -24.52
N GLN A 269 -4.92 7.34 -23.82
CA GLN A 269 -4.53 7.88 -22.52
C GLN A 269 -4.47 6.78 -21.45
N THR A 270 -5.42 5.86 -21.44
CA THR A 270 -5.38 4.69 -20.55
C THR A 270 -4.18 3.80 -20.82
N ALA A 271 -3.84 3.55 -22.09
CA ALA A 271 -2.67 2.75 -22.45
C ALA A 271 -1.36 3.41 -22.00
N ILE A 272 -1.25 4.74 -22.13
CA ILE A 272 -0.11 5.50 -21.58
C ILE A 272 -0.05 5.35 -20.06
N GLY A 273 -1.18 5.52 -19.36
CA GLY A 273 -1.24 5.35 -17.90
C GLY A 273 -0.83 3.95 -17.45
N VAL A 274 -1.27 2.89 -18.15
CA VAL A 274 -0.87 1.50 -17.90
C VAL A 274 0.62 1.30 -18.15
N ALA A 275 1.15 1.83 -19.26
CA ALA A 275 2.58 1.74 -19.58
C ALA A 275 3.43 2.45 -18.52
N VAL A 276 3.03 3.65 -18.08
CA VAL A 276 3.71 4.39 -17.01
C VAL A 276 3.65 3.62 -15.69
N ALA A 277 2.50 3.05 -15.32
CA ALA A 277 2.38 2.22 -14.11
C ALA A 277 3.33 1.01 -14.15
N LEU A 278 3.42 0.33 -15.31
CA LEU A 278 4.31 -0.81 -15.49
C LEU A 278 5.78 -0.39 -15.41
N VAL A 279 6.17 0.70 -16.08
CA VAL A 279 7.53 1.24 -16.02
C VAL A 279 7.88 1.65 -14.58
N LEU A 280 6.97 2.33 -13.88
CA LEU A 280 7.14 2.73 -12.49
C LEU A 280 7.32 1.51 -11.57
N PHE A 281 6.55 0.45 -11.80
CA PHE A 281 6.67 -0.80 -11.07
C PHE A 281 8.02 -1.49 -11.28
N LEU A 282 8.43 -1.66 -12.54
CA LEU A 282 9.71 -2.30 -12.88
C LEU A 282 10.90 -1.47 -12.39
N ALA A 283 10.85 -0.14 -12.58
CA ALA A 283 11.90 0.77 -12.12
C ALA A 283 11.97 0.81 -10.59
N GLY A 284 10.83 0.89 -9.90
CA GLY A 284 10.77 0.86 -8.44
C GLY A 284 11.32 -0.45 -7.87
N LEU A 285 10.92 -1.59 -8.45
CA LEU A 285 11.43 -2.90 -8.07
C LEU A 285 12.95 -3.01 -8.30
N PHE A 286 13.45 -2.54 -9.45
CA PHE A 286 14.87 -2.53 -9.75
C PHE A 286 15.67 -1.69 -8.73
N VAL A 287 15.21 -0.47 -8.45
CA VAL A 287 15.86 0.42 -7.47
C VAL A 287 15.87 -0.21 -6.08
N PHE A 288 14.75 -0.82 -5.67
CA PHE A 288 14.65 -1.51 -4.38
C PHE A 288 15.64 -2.68 -4.27
N ARG A 289 15.64 -3.59 -5.26
CA ARG A 289 16.55 -4.75 -5.27
C ARG A 289 18.02 -4.34 -5.31
N SER A 290 18.36 -3.29 -6.07
CA SER A 290 19.73 -2.78 -6.14
C SER A 290 20.21 -2.17 -4.81
N SER A 291 19.28 -1.68 -4.00
CA SER A 291 19.56 -1.05 -2.70
C SER A 291 19.51 -2.05 -1.54
N GLU A 292 18.85 -3.20 -1.73
CA GLU A 292 18.64 -4.25 -0.73
C GLU A 292 19.88 -4.69 0.05
N PRO A 293 21.06 -4.91 -0.57
CA PRO A 293 22.26 -5.33 0.15
C PRO A 293 22.78 -4.27 1.13
N ARG A 294 22.53 -2.98 0.87
CA ARG A 294 23.06 -1.86 1.66
C ARG A 294 22.16 -1.49 2.84
N PHE A 295 20.94 -2.02 2.89
CA PHE A 295 19.98 -1.68 3.94
C PHE A 295 20.48 -2.09 5.33
N ALA A 296 21.18 -3.22 5.46
CA ALA A 296 21.70 -3.66 6.76
C ALA A 296 22.80 -2.73 7.32
N ASP A 297 23.56 -2.07 6.44
CA ASP A 297 24.70 -1.22 6.84
C ASP A 297 24.29 0.24 7.10
N THR A 298 23.17 0.68 6.53
CA THR A 298 22.77 2.11 6.54
C THR A 298 21.66 2.43 7.56
N ILE A 299 21.00 1.39 8.08
CA ILE A 299 19.82 1.48 8.94
C ILE A 299 20.20 1.48 10.42
#